data_AF-A0AB38YV37-F1
#
_entry.id   AF-A0AB38YV37-F1
#
_cell.length_a   1.000
_cell.length_b   1.000
_cell.length_c   1.000
_cell.angle_alpha   90.00
_cell.angle_beta   90.00
_cell.angle_gamma   90.00
#
_symmetry.space_group_name_H-M   'P 1'
#
loop_
_entity.id
_entity.type
_entity.pdbx_description
1 polymer ?
#
loop_
_entity_poly.entity_id
_entity_poly.type
_entity_poly.pdbx_seq_one_letter_code
_entity_poly.pdbx_strand_id
1 'polypeptide(L)'
;MQPRIHDKIGYNLIHTFTCNKLSDRAEGQLHYQLWQHSEDQSFGIALSKNESTGGFSAELIKVDDIIQLLGKLYQEGKPFHATALKSLFIGKSVNNSSFLGAVLVDQNVIHTHPQTARLLEVNEDYELWSIGLESHLKTEQEDIDSSHADKTTGLKSTKKRQHKTAANTAEKVESTSMDEDGEDAIDQE
;
A
#
# COMPACT_ATOMS: atom_id res chain seq x y z
N MET A 1 -18.40 0.71 -3.82
CA MET A 1 -18.63 1.34 -2.50
C MET A 1 -17.81 0.56 -1.49
N GLN A 2 -16.85 1.19 -0.79
CA GLN A 2 -16.21 0.53 0.35
C GLN A 2 -17.28 0.28 1.42
N PRO A 3 -17.32 -0.91 2.05
CA PRO A 3 -18.28 -1.19 3.11
C PRO A 3 -18.10 -0.17 4.23
N ARG A 4 -19.22 0.33 4.76
CA ARG A 4 -19.21 1.24 5.92
C ARG A 4 -18.46 0.55 7.05
N ILE A 5 -17.49 1.28 7.57
CA ILE A 5 -16.54 0.88 8.59
C ILE A 5 -17.24 0.92 9.97
N HIS A 6 -18.18 0.00 10.20
CA HIS A 6 -18.92 -0.06 11.48
C HIS A 6 -18.00 -0.44 12.66
N ASP A 7 -16.88 -1.07 12.35
CA ASP A 7 -15.81 -1.47 13.27
C ASP A 7 -15.04 -0.29 13.88
N LYS A 8 -15.19 0.94 13.36
CA LYS A 8 -14.50 2.14 13.88
C LYS A 8 -15.42 3.12 14.60
N ILE A 9 -16.65 2.70 14.92
CA ILE A 9 -17.54 3.51 15.77
C ILE A 9 -16.88 3.67 17.15
N GLY A 10 -16.80 4.91 17.63
CA GLY A 10 -16.12 5.23 18.89
C GLY A 10 -14.60 5.36 18.76
N TYR A 11 -14.02 5.24 17.57
CA TYR A 11 -12.59 5.45 17.36
C TYR A 11 -12.31 6.80 16.66
N ASN A 12 -11.25 7.46 17.10
CA ASN A 12 -10.66 8.62 16.45
C ASN A 12 -9.44 8.19 15.65
N LEU A 13 -9.30 8.68 14.43
CA LEU A 13 -8.08 8.50 13.65
C LEU A 13 -6.97 9.31 14.31
N ILE A 14 -5.83 8.68 14.56
CA ILE A 14 -4.66 9.31 15.17
C ILE A 14 -3.59 9.61 14.13
N HIS A 15 -3.36 8.68 13.20
CA HIS A 15 -2.34 8.85 12.17
C HIS A 15 -2.56 7.91 10.99
N THR A 16 -2.08 8.31 9.80
CA THR A 16 -2.00 7.44 8.62
C THR A 16 -0.54 7.25 8.22
N PHE A 17 -0.11 5.99 8.19
CA PHE A 17 1.25 5.59 7.84
C PHE A 17 1.32 5.02 6.43
N THR A 18 2.54 4.92 5.92
CA THR A 18 2.84 4.24 4.66
C THR A 18 4.06 3.35 4.84
N CYS A 19 3.97 2.10 4.40
CA CYS A 19 5.06 1.12 4.52
C CYS A 19 5.25 0.28 3.26
N ASN A 20 6.42 -0.35 3.17
CA ASN A 20 6.72 -1.34 2.14
C ASN A 20 6.02 -2.67 2.45
N LYS A 21 5.80 -3.48 1.42
CA LYS A 21 5.32 -4.87 1.57
C LYS A 21 6.47 -5.78 2.00
N LEU A 22 6.13 -6.92 2.61
CA LEU A 22 7.13 -7.92 3.06
C LEU A 22 8.03 -8.46 1.96
N SER A 23 7.56 -8.51 0.72
CA SER A 23 8.33 -9.02 -0.42
C SER A 23 8.99 -7.88 -1.16
N ASP A 24 10.31 -7.93 -1.32
CA ASP A 24 11.09 -6.95 -2.10
C ASP A 24 10.66 -6.85 -3.57
N ARG A 25 10.02 -7.91 -4.09
CA ARG A 25 9.50 -7.94 -5.46
C ARG A 25 8.10 -7.33 -5.60
N ALA A 26 7.46 -7.00 -4.49
CA ALA A 26 6.10 -6.49 -4.52
C ALA A 26 6.12 -4.99 -4.85
N GLU A 27 5.30 -4.61 -5.83
CA GLU A 27 5.18 -3.22 -6.25
C GLU A 27 4.20 -2.44 -5.35
N GLY A 28 4.42 -1.14 -5.20
CA GLY A 28 3.52 -0.22 -4.51
C GLY A 28 3.52 -0.36 -2.99
N GLN A 29 3.17 0.73 -2.31
CA GLN A 29 3.15 0.78 -0.85
C GLN A 29 1.80 0.36 -0.26
N LEU A 30 1.83 0.01 1.02
CA LEU A 30 0.64 -0.18 1.85
C LEU A 30 0.43 1.07 2.69
N HIS A 31 -0.83 1.42 2.88
CA HIS A 31 -1.23 2.47 3.81
C HIS A 31 -2.05 1.83 4.91
N TYR A 32 -1.80 2.25 6.14
CA TYR A 32 -2.53 1.80 7.31
C TYR A 32 -2.73 2.96 8.27
N GLN A 33 -3.64 2.78 9.19
CA GLN A 33 -4.10 3.83 10.08
C GLN A 33 -4.06 3.35 11.52
N LEU A 34 -3.59 4.22 12.40
CA LEU A 34 -3.70 4.08 13.84
C LEU A 34 -4.95 4.81 14.31
N TRP A 35 -5.76 4.10 15.09
CA TRP A 35 -7.00 4.59 15.65
C TRP A 35 -6.96 4.42 17.17
N GLN A 36 -7.59 5.34 17.89
CA GLN A 36 -7.74 5.26 19.34
C GLN A 36 -9.21 5.32 19.72
N HIS A 37 -9.66 4.42 20.56
CA HIS A 37 -11.02 4.39 21.07
C HIS A 37 -11.24 5.54 22.08
N SER A 38 -12.37 6.24 21.97
CA SER A 38 -12.63 7.47 22.73
C SER A 38 -12.85 7.23 24.22
N GLU A 39 -13.36 6.06 24.61
CA GLU A 39 -13.74 5.79 26.00
C GLU A 39 -12.61 5.16 26.81
N ASP A 40 -12.03 4.06 26.32
CA ASP A 40 -11.02 3.27 27.03
C ASP A 40 -9.58 3.56 26.57
N GLN A 41 -9.41 4.48 25.60
CA GLN A 41 -8.13 4.89 25.04
C GLN A 41 -7.34 3.77 24.36
N SER A 42 -7.97 2.61 24.11
CA SER A 42 -7.34 1.46 23.45
C SER A 42 -7.02 1.74 21.98
N PHE A 43 -5.91 1.20 21.49
CA PHE A 43 -5.47 1.39 20.12
C PHE A 43 -5.94 0.27 19.18
N GLY A 44 -6.15 0.64 17.92
CA GLY A 44 -6.42 -0.30 16.83
C GLY A 44 -5.71 0.11 15.55
N ILE A 45 -5.39 -0.88 14.72
CA ILE A 45 -4.77 -0.70 13.40
C ILE A 45 -5.76 -1.14 12.33
N ALA A 46 -5.83 -0.40 11.23
CA ALA A 46 -6.58 -0.80 10.05
C ALA A 46 -5.80 -0.52 8.77
N LEU A 47 -5.80 -1.46 7.84
CA LEU A 47 -5.33 -1.21 6.48
C LEU A 47 -6.29 -0.22 5.80
N SER A 48 -5.76 0.76 5.07
CA SER A 48 -6.56 1.82 4.44
C SER A 48 -6.40 1.88 2.93
N LYS A 49 -5.23 1.52 2.38
CA LYS A 49 -4.99 1.50 0.94
C LYS A 49 -3.88 0.51 0.57
N ASN A 50 -4.01 -0.10 -0.60
CA ASN A 50 -2.95 -0.83 -1.29
C ASN A 50 -2.74 -0.16 -2.65
N GLU A 51 -1.50 0.22 -2.97
CA GLU A 51 -1.19 0.91 -4.23
C GLU A 51 -1.04 -0.04 -5.42
N SER A 52 -0.94 -1.35 -5.17
CA SER A 52 -0.99 -2.36 -6.23
C SER A 52 -2.38 -2.97 -6.37
N THR A 53 -2.47 -3.98 -7.23
CA THR A 53 -3.62 -4.87 -7.29
C THR A 53 -3.69 -5.77 -6.04
N GLY A 54 -4.87 -6.36 -5.80
CA GLY A 54 -5.13 -7.28 -4.69
C GLY A 54 -5.98 -6.66 -3.59
N GLY A 55 -7.03 -7.39 -3.18
CA GLY A 55 -7.93 -6.96 -2.12
C GLY A 55 -7.34 -7.09 -0.72
N PHE A 56 -7.91 -6.36 0.22
CA PHE A 56 -7.62 -6.46 1.65
C PHE A 56 -8.88 -6.10 2.45
N SER A 57 -8.90 -6.45 3.73
CA SER A 57 -9.93 -5.98 4.67
C SER A 57 -9.50 -4.66 5.29
N ALA A 58 -10.37 -3.66 5.23
CA ALA A 58 -10.19 -2.40 5.96
C ALA A 58 -10.72 -2.47 7.41
N GLU A 59 -10.75 -3.67 7.99
CA GLU A 59 -11.25 -3.91 9.35
C GLU A 59 -10.24 -3.44 10.41
N LEU A 60 -10.75 -2.99 11.54
CA LEU A 60 -9.98 -2.57 12.70
C LEU A 60 -9.57 -3.78 13.52
N ILE A 61 -8.28 -3.91 13.76
CA ILE A 61 -7.68 -4.96 14.58
C ILE A 61 -7.16 -4.30 15.85
N LYS A 62 -7.60 -4.77 17.01
CA LYS A 62 -7.14 -4.22 18.29
C LYS A 62 -5.67 -4.53 18.50
N VAL A 63 -4.92 -3.54 18.99
CA VAL A 63 -3.50 -3.71 19.33
C VAL A 63 -3.35 -4.78 20.42
N ASP A 64 -4.27 -4.84 21.39
CA ASP A 64 -4.24 -5.87 22.44
C ASP A 64 -4.38 -7.30 21.90
N ASP A 65 -5.23 -7.51 20.88
CA ASP A 65 -5.39 -8.82 20.25
C ASP A 65 -4.12 -9.23 19.48
N ILE A 66 -3.44 -8.26 18.86
CA ILE A 66 -2.15 -8.46 18.21
C ILE A 66 -1.11 -8.84 19.27
N ILE A 67 -0.95 -8.07 20.34
CA ILE A 67 0.01 -8.33 21.42
C ILE A 67 -0.22 -9.72 22.03
N GLN A 68 -1.47 -10.11 22.31
CA GLN A 68 -1.79 -11.44 22.82
C GLN A 68 -1.39 -12.57 21.87
N LEU A 69 -1.56 -12.37 20.55
CA LEU A 69 -1.13 -13.35 19.56
C LEU A 69 0.41 -13.42 19.48
N LEU A 70 1.08 -12.26 19.44
CA LEU A 70 2.53 -12.18 19.41
C LEU A 70 3.16 -12.82 20.64
N GLY A 71 2.57 -12.66 21.83
CA GLY A 71 3.06 -13.31 23.05
C GLY A 71 3.04 -14.85 22.98
N LYS A 72 2.02 -15.43 22.34
CA LYS A 72 1.99 -16.88 22.08
C LYS A 72 3.09 -17.30 21.12
N LEU A 73 3.28 -16.56 20.03
CA LEU A 73 4.32 -16.85 19.03
C LEU A 73 5.74 -16.67 19.61
N TYR A 74 5.93 -15.67 20.47
CA TYR A 74 7.19 -15.43 21.18
C TYR A 74 7.52 -16.58 22.13
N GLN A 75 6.54 -17.06 22.90
CA GLN A 75 6.71 -18.22 23.80
C GLN A 75 7.03 -19.52 23.05
N GLU A 76 6.55 -19.68 21.82
CA GLU A 76 6.91 -20.83 20.97
C GLU A 76 8.38 -20.77 20.53
N GLY A 77 9.00 -19.59 20.51
CA GLY A 77 10.42 -19.38 20.21
C GLY A 77 10.83 -19.80 18.80
N LYS A 78 9.89 -19.83 17.85
CA LYS A 78 10.10 -20.29 16.48
C LYS A 78 9.72 -19.22 15.47
N PRO A 79 10.49 -19.06 14.38
CA PRO A 79 10.09 -18.21 13.27
C PRO A 79 8.77 -18.70 12.66
N PHE A 80 7.90 -17.77 12.29
CA PHE A 80 6.55 -18.07 11.80
C PHE A 80 6.26 -17.44 10.44
N HIS A 81 5.31 -18.00 9.70
CA HIS A 81 4.78 -17.36 8.49
C HIS A 81 3.68 -16.37 8.83
N ALA A 82 3.53 -15.32 8.02
CA ALA A 82 2.48 -14.31 8.19
C ALA A 82 1.06 -14.89 8.33
N THR A 83 0.80 -16.09 7.78
CA THR A 83 -0.46 -16.82 7.94
C THR A 83 -0.85 -17.08 9.39
N ALA A 84 0.08 -17.04 10.34
CA ALA A 84 -0.21 -17.10 11.77
C ALA A 84 -1.10 -15.92 12.23
N LEU A 85 -1.02 -14.77 11.56
CA LEU A 85 -1.82 -13.58 11.84
C LEU A 85 -3.25 -13.66 11.30
N LYS A 86 -3.61 -14.73 10.59
CA LYS A 86 -4.91 -14.87 9.92
C LYS A 86 -6.09 -14.82 10.89
N SER A 87 -5.92 -15.30 12.13
CA SER A 87 -6.98 -15.32 13.15
C SER A 87 -7.42 -13.92 13.60
N LEU A 88 -6.63 -12.88 13.33
CA LEU A 88 -6.95 -11.48 13.64
C LEU A 88 -7.96 -10.87 12.66
N PHE A 89 -8.27 -11.55 11.55
CA PHE A 89 -9.14 -11.04 10.51
C PHE A 89 -10.44 -11.84 10.42
N ILE A 90 -11.55 -11.13 10.24
CA ILE A 90 -12.84 -11.70 9.85
C ILE A 90 -12.88 -11.83 8.32
N GLY A 91 -12.36 -10.84 7.60
CA GLY A 91 -12.40 -10.83 6.14
C GLY A 91 -11.45 -11.85 5.50
N LYS A 92 -11.82 -12.28 4.30
CA LYS A 92 -11.27 -13.50 3.66
C LYS A 92 -10.14 -13.23 2.66
N SER A 93 -9.62 -12.00 2.58
CA SER A 93 -8.53 -11.73 1.65
C SER A 93 -7.29 -12.53 2.03
N VAL A 94 -6.70 -13.19 1.03
CA VAL A 94 -5.44 -13.93 1.19
C VAL A 94 -4.25 -13.02 1.51
N ASN A 95 -4.36 -11.72 1.23
CA ASN A 95 -3.29 -10.75 1.47
C ASN A 95 -3.30 -10.16 2.88
N ASN A 96 -4.38 -10.32 3.65
CA ASN A 96 -4.54 -9.69 4.96
C ASN A 96 -3.38 -10.00 5.91
N SER A 97 -3.05 -11.29 6.03
CA SER A 97 -1.97 -11.77 6.87
C SER A 97 -0.61 -11.18 6.51
N SER A 98 -0.25 -11.17 5.21
CA SER A 98 1.05 -10.64 4.78
C SER A 98 1.12 -9.12 4.84
N PHE A 99 0.00 -8.43 4.61
CA PHE A 99 -0.07 -6.97 4.75
C PHE A 99 0.03 -6.53 6.21
N LEU A 100 -0.65 -7.23 7.14
CA LEU A 100 -0.46 -6.96 8.56
C LEU A 100 0.97 -7.27 9.01
N GLY A 101 1.56 -8.37 8.53
CA GLY A 101 2.97 -8.66 8.81
C GLY A 101 3.89 -7.52 8.37
N ALA A 102 3.65 -6.92 7.20
CA ALA A 102 4.41 -5.76 6.73
C ALA A 102 4.25 -4.54 7.67
N VAL A 103 3.03 -4.27 8.12
CA VAL A 103 2.74 -3.20 9.09
C VAL A 103 3.48 -3.43 10.41
N LEU A 104 3.49 -4.66 10.93
CA LEU A 104 4.17 -4.96 12.19
C LEU A 104 5.70 -4.91 12.07
N VAL A 105 6.26 -5.20 10.90
CA VAL A 105 7.69 -5.00 10.61
C VAL A 105 8.01 -3.50 10.57
N ASP A 106 7.18 -2.70 9.90
CA ASP A 106 7.34 -1.24 9.83
C ASP A 106 7.26 -0.58 11.22
N GLN A 107 6.38 -1.10 12.08
CA GLN A 107 6.24 -0.67 13.48
C GLN A 107 7.31 -1.24 14.41
N ASN A 108 8.27 -2.02 13.88
CA ASN A 108 9.36 -2.64 14.63
C ASN A 108 8.88 -3.49 15.83
N VAL A 109 7.79 -4.23 15.66
CA VAL A 109 7.23 -5.15 16.67
C VAL A 109 7.62 -6.60 16.35
N ILE A 110 7.81 -6.87 15.06
CA ILE A 110 8.35 -8.12 14.53
C ILE A 110 9.42 -7.78 13.49
N HIS A 111 10.26 -8.73 13.12
CA HIS A 111 11.24 -8.56 12.06
C HIS A 111 11.28 -9.78 11.13
N THR A 112 11.90 -9.63 9.96
CA THR A 112 12.12 -10.73 9.03
C THR A 112 13.30 -11.60 9.48
N HIS A 113 13.16 -12.92 9.36
CA HIS A 113 14.22 -13.85 9.72
C HIS A 113 15.44 -13.65 8.79
N PRO A 114 16.68 -13.60 9.32
CA PRO A 114 17.88 -13.20 8.55
C PRO A 114 18.20 -14.14 7.38
N GLN A 115 17.82 -15.42 7.49
CA GLN A 115 18.07 -16.41 6.45
C GLN A 115 16.94 -16.50 5.40
N THR A 116 15.75 -15.96 5.70
CA THR A 116 14.62 -16.03 4.76
C THR A 116 13.58 -14.95 5.05
N ALA A 117 13.34 -14.08 4.08
CA ALA A 117 12.31 -13.04 4.15
C ALA A 117 10.87 -13.60 4.27
N ARG A 118 10.67 -14.91 4.16
CA ARG A 118 9.36 -15.57 4.29
C ARG A 118 8.94 -15.86 5.73
N LEU A 119 9.90 -15.82 6.66
CA LEU A 119 9.66 -16.06 8.08
C LEU A 119 9.80 -14.76 8.86
N LEU A 120 9.04 -14.67 9.93
CA LEU A 120 8.96 -13.53 10.84
C LEU A 120 9.30 -14.00 12.25
N GLU A 121 9.84 -13.09 13.04
CA GLU A 121 10.19 -13.30 14.44
C GLU A 121 9.67 -12.13 15.27
N VAL A 122 9.22 -12.40 16.50
CA VAL A 122 8.69 -11.38 17.41
C VAL A 122 9.87 -10.71 18.13
N ASN A 123 9.86 -9.38 18.24
CA ASN A 123 10.89 -8.64 18.98
C ASN A 123 10.72 -8.85 20.49
N GLU A 124 11.81 -8.77 21.25
CA GLU A 124 11.78 -8.98 22.72
C GLU A 124 10.91 -7.95 23.45
N ASP A 125 10.83 -6.73 22.92
CA ASP A 125 10.11 -5.59 23.48
C ASP A 125 8.70 -5.38 22.89
N TYR A 126 8.13 -6.40 22.23
CA TYR A 126 6.82 -6.31 21.57
C TYR A 126 5.70 -5.84 22.50
N GLU A 127 5.78 -6.12 23.81
CA GLU A 127 4.79 -5.71 24.81
C GLU A 127 4.77 -4.20 25.05
N LEU A 128 5.88 -3.50 24.77
CA LEU A 128 5.99 -2.05 24.91
C LEU A 128 5.41 -1.30 23.72
N TRP A 129 5.01 -2.00 22.65
CA TRP A 129 4.52 -1.37 21.43
C TRP A 129 3.34 -0.42 21.67
N SER A 130 2.37 -0.82 22.49
CA SER A 130 1.19 0.02 22.79
C SER A 130 1.55 1.36 23.46
N ILE A 131 2.58 1.37 24.31
CA ILE A 131 3.10 2.59 24.94
C ILE A 131 3.78 3.48 23.89
N GLY A 132 4.53 2.88 22.97
CA GLY A 132 5.18 3.60 21.87
C GLY A 132 4.19 4.33 20.96
N LEU A 133 3.00 3.78 20.75
CA LEU A 133 1.93 4.38 19.93
C LEU A 133 1.41 5.71 20.50
N GLU A 134 1.53 5.95 21.80
CA GLU A 134 1.11 7.21 22.44
C GLU A 134 1.89 8.42 21.90
N SER A 135 3.10 8.21 21.38
CA SER A 135 3.91 9.27 20.76
C SER A 135 3.21 9.92 19.56
N HIS A 136 2.30 9.22 18.88
CA HIS A 136 1.58 9.72 17.72
C HIS A 136 0.39 10.62 18.06
N LEU A 137 -0.09 10.63 19.31
CA LEU A 137 -1.28 11.38 19.73
C LEU A 137 -1.12 12.92 19.63
N LYS A 138 0.10 13.43 19.55
CA LYS A 138 0.40 14.87 19.65
C LYS A 138 0.74 15.54 18.31
N THR A 139 0.73 14.80 17.21
CA THR A 139 1.35 15.27 15.95
C THR A 139 0.39 16.02 15.03
N GLU A 140 -0.93 15.99 15.25
CA GLU A 140 -1.92 16.52 14.27
C GLU A 140 -2.52 17.91 14.61
N GLN A 141 -1.93 18.71 15.51
CA GLN A 141 -2.47 20.03 15.88
C GLN A 141 -1.79 21.26 15.23
N GLU A 142 -0.75 21.12 14.40
CA GLU A 142 -0.04 22.29 13.82
C GLU A 142 -0.30 22.58 12.32
N ASP A 143 -1.09 21.79 11.58
CA ASP A 143 -1.21 21.96 10.10
C ASP A 143 -2.56 22.52 9.59
N ILE A 144 -3.27 23.39 10.34
CA ILE A 144 -4.53 24.02 9.88
C ILE A 144 -4.55 25.56 9.97
N ASP A 145 -3.40 26.25 10.11
CA ASP A 145 -3.41 27.72 10.06
C ASP A 145 -2.29 28.36 9.24
N SER A 146 -2.23 28.06 7.94
CA SER A 146 -1.65 29.00 6.97
C SER A 146 -2.11 28.73 5.53
N SER A 147 -3.26 29.28 5.14
CA SER A 147 -3.40 30.00 3.85
C SER A 147 -4.85 30.43 3.60
N HIS A 148 -5.21 31.63 4.06
CA HIS A 148 -6.24 32.44 3.42
C HIS A 148 -5.87 33.93 3.49
N ALA A 149 -5.77 34.54 2.30
CA ALA A 149 -5.48 35.94 1.91
C ALA A 149 -4.10 36.05 1.22
N ASP A 150 -3.95 36.47 -0.03
CA ASP A 150 -4.74 37.43 -0.80
C ASP A 150 -4.60 37.17 -2.33
N LYS A 151 -5.68 37.39 -3.07
CA LYS A 151 -5.75 37.43 -4.54
C LYS A 151 -6.06 38.87 -4.95
N THR A 152 -5.10 39.58 -5.53
CA THR A 152 -5.27 40.61 -6.58
C THR A 152 -3.85 40.90 -7.10
N THR A 153 -3.52 40.91 -8.39
CA THR A 153 -4.05 41.68 -9.52
C THR A 153 -3.62 41.02 -10.83
N GLY A 154 -4.52 41.01 -11.83
CA GLY A 154 -4.23 40.47 -13.17
C GLY A 154 -3.62 41.49 -14.15
N LEU A 155 -3.03 40.99 -15.23
CA LEU A 155 -3.14 41.61 -16.55
C LEU A 155 -2.86 40.58 -17.67
N LYS A 156 -3.84 40.41 -18.56
CA LYS A 156 -3.72 39.68 -19.84
C LYS A 156 -3.09 40.59 -20.89
N SER A 157 -2.26 40.05 -21.78
CA SER A 157 -2.08 40.59 -23.13
C SER A 157 -1.56 39.52 -24.09
N THR A 158 -1.87 39.73 -25.36
CA THR A 158 -2.11 38.78 -26.44
C THR A 158 -0.99 38.70 -27.49
N LYS A 159 -0.95 37.56 -28.18
CA LYS A 159 -0.53 37.31 -29.59
C LYS A 159 0.92 37.65 -30.01
N LYS A 160 1.62 36.62 -30.52
CA LYS A 160 2.05 36.60 -31.94
C LYS A 160 2.45 35.19 -32.41
N ARG A 161 1.87 34.81 -33.55
CA ARG A 161 2.17 33.62 -34.35
C ARG A 161 2.87 34.13 -35.61
N GLN A 162 4.04 33.60 -35.96
CA GLN A 162 4.65 33.78 -37.29
C GLN A 162 5.05 32.42 -37.86
N HIS A 163 4.47 32.13 -39.04
CA HIS A 163 4.83 31.07 -39.98
C HIS A 163 5.83 31.61 -41.00
N LYS A 164 6.78 30.78 -41.45
CA LYS A 164 7.08 30.44 -42.87
C LYS A 164 8.37 29.59 -42.93
N THR A 165 8.30 28.30 -43.33
CA THR A 165 8.47 27.69 -44.69
C THR A 165 9.90 27.81 -45.23
N ALA A 166 10.50 26.82 -45.91
CA ALA A 166 9.94 25.86 -46.88
C ALA A 166 10.89 24.64 -47.11
N ALA A 167 10.32 23.47 -47.43
CA ALA A 167 10.46 22.71 -48.71
C ALA A 167 11.67 21.73 -48.75
N ASN A 168 11.62 20.51 -49.28
CA ASN A 168 10.76 19.84 -50.29
C ASN A 168 10.66 18.33 -49.95
N THR A 169 9.53 17.59 -50.09
CA THR A 169 8.83 17.11 -51.33
C THR A 169 9.62 15.97 -51.99
N ALA A 170 9.10 14.81 -52.40
CA ALA A 170 7.77 14.35 -52.80
C ALA A 170 7.75 12.80 -52.78
N GLU A 171 6.67 12.14 -52.34
CA GLU A 171 5.63 11.47 -53.17
C GLU A 171 5.93 10.00 -53.50
N LYS A 172 5.11 9.05 -53.03
CA LYS A 172 3.83 8.52 -53.62
C LYS A 172 4.19 7.51 -54.74
N VAL A 173 3.67 6.29 -54.82
CA VAL A 173 2.30 5.76 -55.02
C VAL A 173 2.43 4.22 -54.89
N GLU A 174 1.66 3.50 -54.08
CA GLU A 174 0.43 2.77 -54.44
C GLU A 174 0.48 2.02 -55.79
N SER A 175 0.47 0.67 -55.78
CA SER A 175 -0.60 -0.16 -56.37
C SER A 175 -0.30 -1.68 -56.37
N THR A 176 -1.41 -2.39 -56.32
CA THR A 176 -1.78 -3.82 -56.26
C THR A 176 -1.41 -4.67 -57.49
N SER A 177 -1.11 -5.97 -57.28
CA SER A 177 -1.57 -7.18 -58.04
C SER A 177 -0.61 -8.37 -57.76
N MET A 178 -1.01 -9.50 -57.17
CA MET A 178 -1.74 -10.67 -57.71
C MET A 178 -0.90 -11.58 -58.66
N ASP A 179 -1.04 -12.90 -58.44
CA ASP A 179 -0.66 -14.07 -59.28
C ASP A 179 0.82 -14.54 -59.20
N GLU A 180 1.20 -15.81 -59.32
CA GLU A 180 0.65 -17.16 -59.11
C GLU A 180 1.88 -18.11 -59.26
N ASP A 181 1.77 -19.33 -58.74
CA ASP A 181 2.48 -20.57 -59.13
C ASP A 181 3.99 -20.79 -58.92
N GLY A 182 4.29 -21.99 -58.42
CA GLY A 182 5.62 -22.59 -58.39
C GLY A 182 5.69 -23.81 -57.48
N GLU A 183 5.05 -24.92 -57.89
CA GLU A 183 5.38 -26.27 -57.41
C GLU A 183 6.87 -26.57 -57.64
N ASP A 184 7.52 -27.25 -56.69
CA ASP A 184 8.36 -28.40 -57.04
C ASP A 184 8.55 -29.30 -55.81
N ALA A 185 8.11 -30.53 -55.97
CA ALA A 185 8.37 -31.66 -55.08
C ALA A 185 9.68 -32.32 -55.50
N ILE A 186 10.53 -32.74 -54.55
CA ILE A 186 11.29 -33.98 -54.70
C ILE A 186 11.76 -34.54 -53.35
N ASP A 187 11.72 -35.86 -53.34
CA ASP A 187 11.86 -36.87 -52.29
C ASP A 187 13.33 -37.32 -52.09
N GLN A 188 13.54 -38.15 -51.05
CA GLN A 188 14.68 -39.04 -50.73
C GLN A 188 15.86 -38.48 -49.93
N GLU A 189 16.08 -38.98 -48.71
CA GLU A 189 16.69 -40.29 -48.37
C GLU A 189 16.17 -40.83 -47.01
#